data_AF-A0A2V2EN80-F1
#
_entry.id   AF-A0A2V2EN80-F1
#
_cell.length_a   1.000
_cell.length_b   1.000
_cell.length_c   1.000
_cell.angle_alpha   90.00
_cell.angle_beta   90.00
_cell.angle_gamma   90.00
#
_symmetry.space_group_name_H-M   'P 1'
#
loop_
_entity.id
_entity.type
_entity.pdbx_description
1 polymer ?
#
loop_
_entity_poly.entity_id
_entity_poly.type
_entity_poly.pdbx_seq_one_letter_code
_entity_poly.pdbx_strand_id
1 'polypeptide(L)'
;MTHFCTTCGYEYSDTFVDEKGHTYTDEVIAPTCTEQGYTLHTCSDCGYSFKDSYVEALGHTYSEVVTEPTCTEGGYTTYTCETCGEEKVSDFVEPKGHAF
;
A
#
# COMPACT_ATOMS: atom_id res chain seq x y z
N MET A 1 -16.42 1.48 22.87
CA MET A 1 -17.32 2.58 22.48
C MET A 1 -17.25 2.70 20.96
N THR A 2 -18.35 2.72 20.21
CA THR A 2 -18.25 2.80 18.74
C THR A 2 -17.82 4.20 18.32
N HIS A 3 -16.77 4.27 17.50
CA HIS A 3 -16.24 5.53 17.00
C HIS A 3 -16.40 5.58 15.49
N PHE A 4 -17.12 6.60 15.04
CA PHE A 4 -17.48 6.80 13.64
C PHE A 4 -16.57 7.85 13.02
N CYS A 5 -15.80 7.46 12.00
CA CYS A 5 -15.03 8.42 11.22
C CYS A 5 -15.90 9.02 10.12
N THR A 6 -16.36 10.26 10.32
CA THR A 6 -17.21 11.00 9.37
C THR A 6 -16.56 11.32 8.02
N THR A 7 -15.24 11.12 7.89
CA THR A 7 -14.48 11.45 6.68
C THR A 7 -14.38 10.26 5.71
N CYS A 8 -14.32 9.03 6.21
CA CYS A 8 -14.19 7.81 5.39
C CYS A 8 -15.34 6.81 5.56
N GLY A 9 -16.30 7.06 6.46
CA GLY A 9 -17.48 6.22 6.64
C GLY A 9 -17.23 4.87 7.33
N TYR A 10 -16.02 4.63 7.85
CA TYR A 10 -15.69 3.43 8.61
C TYR A 10 -16.21 3.52 10.05
N GLU A 11 -16.88 2.46 10.49
CA GLU A 11 -17.28 2.20 11.88
C GLU A 11 -16.30 1.20 12.51
N TYR A 12 -15.86 1.43 13.74
CA TYR A 12 -15.20 0.40 14.55
C TYR A 12 -15.88 0.25 15.92
N SER A 13 -15.94 -0.99 16.40
CA SER A 13 -16.45 -1.38 17.71
C SER A 13 -15.30 -1.89 18.57
N ASP A 14 -15.25 -1.41 19.80
CA ASP A 14 -13.99 -1.27 20.55
C ASP A 14 -13.65 -2.45 21.47
N THR A 15 -14.56 -3.42 21.68
CA THR A 15 -14.30 -4.54 22.59
C THR A 15 -15.10 -5.78 22.23
N PHE A 16 -14.44 -6.87 21.85
CA PHE A 16 -15.01 -8.22 21.75
C PHE A 16 -14.61 -9.05 22.98
N VAL A 17 -15.56 -9.78 23.58
CA VAL A 17 -15.26 -10.67 24.71
C VAL A 17 -15.50 -12.12 24.28
N ASP A 18 -14.47 -12.96 24.35
CA ASP A 18 -14.59 -14.38 23.99
C ASP A 18 -15.26 -15.23 25.09
N GLU A 19 -15.56 -16.50 24.79
CA GLU A 19 -16.17 -17.44 25.75
C GLU A 19 -15.31 -17.67 27.02
N LYS A 20 -14.01 -17.37 26.94
CA LYS A 20 -13.05 -17.48 28.04
C LYS A 20 -12.92 -16.17 28.82
N GLY A 21 -13.64 -15.12 28.41
CA GLY A 21 -13.68 -13.83 29.07
C GLY A 21 -12.54 -12.88 28.68
N HIS A 22 -11.78 -13.17 27.62
CA HIS A 22 -10.75 -12.25 27.14
C HIS A 22 -11.36 -11.07 26.42
N THR A 23 -10.91 -9.86 26.74
CA THR A 23 -11.33 -8.64 26.05
C THR A 23 -10.33 -8.27 24.97
N TYR A 24 -10.78 -8.21 23.71
CA TYR A 24 -9.97 -7.84 22.56
C TYR A 24 -10.26 -6.41 22.11
N THR A 25 -9.21 -5.68 21.78
CA THR A 25 -9.27 -4.40 21.04
C THR A 25 -8.91 -4.64 19.58
N ASP A 26 -9.59 -3.92 18.70
CA ASP A 26 -9.43 -4.07 17.25
C ASP A 26 -8.71 -2.85 16.67
N GLU A 27 -7.72 -3.11 15.82
CA GLU A 27 -7.03 -2.08 15.03
C GLU A 27 -7.15 -2.41 13.54
N VAL A 28 -7.75 -1.52 12.76
CA VAL A 28 -7.86 -1.69 11.31
C VAL A 28 -6.63 -1.11 10.63
N ILE A 29 -5.86 -1.98 9.98
CA ILE A 29 -4.68 -1.62 9.19
C ILE A 29 -5.07 -1.61 7.71
N ALA A 30 -4.96 -0.43 7.08
CA ALA A 30 -5.26 -0.27 5.66
C ALA A 30 -4.23 -0.98 4.78
N PRO A 31 -4.62 -1.49 3.59
CA PRO A 31 -3.67 -2.05 2.62
C PRO A 31 -2.72 -0.97 2.10
N THR A 32 -1.51 -1.38 1.72
CA THR A 32 -0.52 -0.56 1.01
C THR A 32 -0.43 -1.00 -0.45
N CYS A 33 0.48 -0.42 -1.23
CA CYS A 33 0.73 -0.88 -2.61
C CYS A 33 1.24 -2.33 -2.66
N THR A 34 1.92 -2.79 -1.61
CA THR A 34 2.61 -4.09 -1.58
C THR A 34 2.10 -5.04 -0.50
N GLU A 35 1.47 -4.51 0.55
CA GLU A 35 0.99 -5.29 1.69
C GLU A 35 -0.54 -5.25 1.79
N GLN A 36 -1.12 -6.39 2.16
CA GLN A 36 -2.54 -6.50 2.45
C GLN A 36 -2.91 -5.71 3.70
N GLY A 37 -4.11 -5.13 3.70
CA GLY A 37 -4.75 -4.61 4.90
C GLY A 37 -5.40 -5.73 5.70
N TYR A 38 -5.67 -5.51 6.98
CA TYR A 38 -6.29 -6.49 7.88
C TYR A 38 -6.80 -5.82 9.15
N THR A 39 -7.62 -6.52 9.90
CA THR A 39 -7.94 -6.16 11.29
C THR A 39 -7.05 -6.95 12.23
N LEU A 40 -6.39 -6.26 13.15
CA LEU A 40 -5.58 -6.85 14.22
C LEU A 40 -6.40 -6.86 15.50
N HIS A 41 -6.63 -8.05 16.04
CA HIS A 41 -7.26 -8.25 17.34
C HIS A 41 -6.17 -8.45 18.38
N THR A 42 -6.21 -7.71 19.47
CA THR A 42 -5.26 -7.85 20.59
C THR A 42 -5.99 -7.98 21.91
N CYS A 43 -5.76 -9.08 22.61
CA CYS A 43 -6.29 -9.30 23.95
C CYS A 43 -5.63 -8.33 24.94
N SER A 44 -6.43 -7.48 25.57
CA SER A 44 -5.97 -6.52 26.59
C SER A 44 -5.50 -7.20 27.88
N ASP A 45 -5.97 -8.43 28.14
CA ASP A 45 -5.66 -9.15 29.36
C ASP A 45 -4.33 -9.92 29.29
N CYS A 46 -4.00 -10.50 28.13
CA CYS A 46 -2.84 -11.39 27.98
C CYS A 46 -1.90 -11.05 26.81
N GLY A 47 -2.26 -10.09 25.96
CA GLY A 47 -1.45 -9.66 24.82
C GLY A 47 -1.46 -10.60 23.62
N TYR A 48 -2.25 -11.69 23.67
CA TYR A 48 -2.45 -12.55 22.50
C TYR A 48 -3.07 -11.75 21.35
N SER A 49 -2.52 -11.89 20.15
CA SER A 49 -3.03 -11.20 18.97
C SER A 49 -3.17 -12.10 17.76
N PHE A 50 -4.18 -11.83 16.93
CA PHE A 50 -4.38 -12.48 15.65
C PHE A 50 -4.93 -11.49 14.62
N LYS A 51 -4.81 -11.83 13.33
CA LYS A 51 -5.21 -10.99 12.21
C LYS A 51 -6.32 -11.66 11.40
N ASP A 52 -7.34 -10.90 11.03
CA ASP A 52 -8.40 -11.35 10.13
C ASP A 52 -8.86 -10.24 9.16
N SER A 53 -9.98 -10.47 8.45
CA SER A 53 -10.62 -9.45 7.59
C SER A 53 -9.65 -8.84 6.58
N TYR A 54 -8.86 -9.71 5.94
CA TYR A 54 -7.82 -9.31 5.00
C TYR A 54 -8.39 -8.60 3.78
N VAL A 55 -7.72 -7.54 3.36
CA VAL A 55 -7.99 -6.78 2.14
C VAL A 55 -6.74 -6.83 1.28
N GLU A 56 -6.88 -7.20 0.01
CA GLU A 56 -5.76 -7.29 -0.92
C GLU A 56 -4.95 -5.99 -1.00
N ALA A 57 -3.65 -6.12 -1.29
CA ALA A 57 -2.79 -4.96 -1.54
C ALA A 57 -3.37 -4.13 -2.69
N LEU A 58 -3.21 -2.81 -2.62
CA LEU A 58 -3.73 -1.88 -3.62
C LEU A 58 -3.09 -2.10 -5.00
N GLY A 59 -1.89 -2.68 -5.01
CA GLY A 59 -1.03 -2.72 -6.19
C GLY A 59 -0.49 -1.33 -6.54
N HIS A 60 0.29 -1.27 -7.60
CA HIS A 60 0.85 -0.02 -8.10
C HIS A 60 0.07 0.49 -9.31
N THR A 61 -0.36 1.74 -9.23
CA THR A 61 -0.79 2.53 -10.38
C THR A 61 0.36 3.45 -10.77
N TYR A 62 0.97 3.21 -11.93
CA TYR A 62 2.13 3.97 -12.39
C TYR A 62 1.74 5.01 -13.44
N SER A 63 2.24 6.24 -13.28
CA SER A 63 2.34 7.23 -14.35
C SER A 63 3.70 7.10 -15.04
N GLU A 64 3.77 7.34 -16.35
CA GLU A 64 5.02 7.24 -17.12
C GLU A 64 5.53 8.61 -17.60
N VAL A 65 6.86 8.75 -17.63
CA VAL A 65 7.57 9.90 -18.19
C VAL A 65 8.66 9.38 -19.12
N VAL A 66 8.56 9.71 -20.39
CA VAL A 66 9.54 9.33 -21.41
C VAL A 66 10.69 10.35 -21.46
N THR A 67 11.91 9.85 -21.33
CA THR A 67 13.14 10.59 -21.61
C THR A 67 13.62 10.21 -23.00
N GLU A 68 13.52 11.15 -23.94
CA GLU A 68 13.91 10.92 -25.33
C GLU A 68 15.43 10.70 -25.49
N PRO A 69 15.88 9.77 -26.34
CA PRO A 69 17.30 9.62 -26.66
C PRO A 69 17.82 10.84 -27.41
N THR A 70 19.06 11.21 -27.09
CA THR A 70 19.83 12.22 -27.82
C THR A 70 20.82 11.55 -28.77
N CYS A 71 21.63 12.32 -29.48
CA CYS A 71 22.65 11.77 -30.38
C CYS A 71 23.82 11.11 -29.60
N THR A 72 23.99 11.42 -28.31
CA THR A 72 25.06 10.89 -27.43
C THR A 72 24.54 10.04 -26.27
N GLU A 73 23.30 10.25 -25.83
CA GLU A 73 22.73 9.59 -24.65
C GLU A 73 21.48 8.79 -25.04
N GLY A 74 21.32 7.63 -24.41
CA GLY A 74 20.14 6.81 -24.57
C GLY A 74 18.91 7.43 -23.90
N GLY A 75 17.74 7.01 -24.35
CA GLY A 75 16.45 7.33 -23.75
C GLY A 75 15.98 6.21 -22.83
N TYR A 76 14.94 6.49 -22.05
CA TYR A 76 14.31 5.52 -21.15
C TYR A 76 12.94 6.05 -20.69
N THR A 77 12.14 5.18 -20.09
CA THR A 77 10.86 5.55 -19.47
C THR A 77 10.94 5.38 -17.95
N THR A 78 10.59 6.43 -17.22
CA THR A 78 10.42 6.38 -15.76
C THR A 78 8.95 6.16 -15.44
N TYR A 79 8.66 5.14 -14.65
CA TYR A 79 7.34 4.85 -14.11
C TYR A 79 7.32 5.20 -12.63
N THR A 80 6.42 6.07 -12.22
CA THR A 80 6.27 6.52 -10.83
C THR A 80 4.90 6.11 -10.31
N CYS A 81 4.85 5.40 -9.19
CA CYS A 81 3.59 5.01 -8.58
C CYS A 81 2.89 6.23 -7.97
N GLU A 82 1.67 6.51 -8.39
CA GLU A 82 0.90 7.68 -7.94
C GLU A 82 0.49 7.60 -6.46
N THR A 83 0.43 6.39 -5.92
CA THR A 83 -0.01 6.13 -4.54
C THR A 83 1.14 6.16 -3.54
N CYS A 84 2.29 5.52 -3.84
CA CYS A 84 3.40 5.38 -2.90
C CYS A 84 4.70 6.06 -3.33
N GLY A 85 4.78 6.57 -4.57
CA GLY A 85 5.98 7.21 -5.10
C GLY A 85 7.10 6.25 -5.49
N GLU A 86 6.86 4.94 -5.50
CA GLU A 86 7.85 3.97 -6.01
C GLU A 86 8.18 4.26 -7.47
N GLU A 87 9.47 4.30 -7.81
CA GLU A 87 9.95 4.53 -9.17
C GLU A 87 10.62 3.29 -9.75
N LYS A 88 10.36 3.03 -11.03
CA LYS A 88 11.09 2.04 -11.83
C LYS A 88 11.42 2.62 -13.20
N VAL A 89 12.57 2.27 -13.74
CA VAL A 89 13.02 2.73 -15.06
C VAL A 89 13.13 1.52 -16.00
N SER A 90 12.52 1.61 -17.18
CA SER A 90 12.59 0.57 -18.22
C SER A 90 12.55 1.18 -19.62
N ASP A 91 12.41 0.32 -20.63
CA ASP A 91 12.26 0.72 -22.04
C ASP A 91 13.42 1.57 -22.53
N PHE A 92 14.63 1.10 -22.21
CA PHE A 92 15.87 1.74 -22.61
C PHE A 92 16.01 1.76 -24.13
N VAL A 93 16.40 2.91 -24.67
CA VAL A 93 16.65 3.14 -26.09
C VAL A 93 18.08 3.65 -26.26
N GLU A 94 18.84 3.05 -27.17
CA GLU A 94 20.20 3.50 -27.49
C GLU A 94 20.22 4.94 -28.04
N PRO A 95 21.36 5.65 -27.95
CA PRO A 95 21.51 6.97 -28.57
C PRO A 95 21.21 6.92 -30.07
N LYS A 96 20.70 8.03 -30.64
CA LYS A 96 20.40 8.16 -32.08
C LYS A 96 21.65 8.06 -32.97
N GLY A 97 22.83 8.19 -32.38
CA GLY A 97 24.11 8.21 -33.07
C GLY A 97 24.39 9.55 -33.74
N HIS A 98 25.67 9.77 -34.10
CA HIS A 98 26.09 10.87 -34.95
C HIS A 98 26.50 10.31 -36.30
N ALA A 99 25.91 10.81 -37.38
CA ALA A 99 26.43 10.61 -38.71
C ALA A 99 27.51 11.67 -38.96
N PHE A 100 28.75 11.23 -39.14
CA PHE A 100 29.88 12.07 -39.55
C PHE A 100 30.07 12.02 -41.06
#